data_AF-A0A3M1RJA0-F1
#
_entry.id   AF-A0A3M1RJA0-F1
#
_cell.length_a   1.000
_cell.length_b   1.000
_cell.length_c   1.000
_cell.angle_alpha   90.00
_cell.angle_beta   90.00
_cell.angle_gamma   90.00
#
_symmetry.space_group_name_H-M   'P 1'
#
loop_
_entity.id
_entity.type
_entity.pdbx_description
1 polymer ?
#
loop_
_entity_poly.entity_id
_entity_poly.type
_entity_poly.pdbx_seq_one_letter_code
_entity_poly.pdbx_strand_id
1 'polypeptide(L)'
;MKNVPENELFSAYLDGELTAEEERRVEQLLAESDSARQLMDELRSLSAVLQSLPREQAPVDFGDRVLREIRHRVLDDSSLGTVEGPQPRAADESIDDETPLPPITFKAVLRRVARPRNLIWAIVAASVAMVFYMADVN
;
A
#
# COMPACT_ATOMS: atom_id res chain seq x y z
N MET A 1 -1.90 -15.92 17.26
CA MET A 1 -1.03 -14.80 16.84
C MET A 1 -1.02 -14.83 15.31
N LYS A 2 -1.66 -13.87 14.62
CA LYS A 2 -1.63 -13.78 13.14
C LYS A 2 -0.24 -13.24 12.76
N ASN A 3 0.60 -14.05 12.11
CA ASN A 3 1.92 -13.61 11.66
C ASN A 3 1.72 -12.57 10.54
N VAL A 4 2.10 -11.32 10.82
CA VAL A 4 2.02 -10.20 9.86
C VAL A 4 2.66 -10.53 8.50
N PRO A 5 3.81 -11.25 8.41
CA PRO A 5 4.43 -11.59 7.12
C PRO A 5 3.58 -12.52 6.24
N GLU A 6 2.83 -13.45 6.83
CA GLU A 6 1.97 -14.36 6.07
C GLU A 6 0.78 -13.61 5.49
N ASN A 7 0.24 -12.64 6.24
CA ASN A 7 -0.88 -11.82 5.78
C ASN A 7 -0.47 -10.93 4.59
N GLU A 8 0.74 -10.37 4.61
CA GLU A 8 1.28 -9.59 3.48
C GLU A 8 1.44 -10.45 2.22
N LEU A 9 1.87 -11.71 2.37
CA LEU A 9 2.02 -12.63 1.25
C LEU A 9 0.67 -12.96 0.59
N PHE A 10 -0.36 -13.23 1.40
CA PHE A 10 -1.71 -13.51 0.87
C PHE A 10 -2.38 -12.26 0.27
N SER A 11 -2.14 -11.06 0.81
CA SER A 11 -2.63 -9.83 0.18
C SER A 11 -1.95 -9.55 -1.16
N ALA A 12 -0.63 -9.72 -1.24
CA ALA A 12 0.11 -9.53 -2.48
C ALA A 12 -0.28 -10.58 -3.56
N TYR A 13 -0.64 -11.81 -3.15
CA TYR A 13 -1.22 -12.80 -4.06
C TYR A 13 -2.56 -12.33 -4.64
N LEU A 14 -3.42 -11.71 -3.83
CA LEU A 14 -4.71 -11.19 -4.29
C LEU A 14 -4.55 -10.03 -5.30
N ASP A 15 -3.52 -9.20 -5.12
CA ASP A 15 -3.22 -8.06 -5.99
C ASP A 15 -2.37 -8.44 -7.23
N GLY A 16 -1.85 -9.67 -7.29
CA GLY A 16 -1.04 -10.18 -8.40
C GLY A 16 0.40 -9.65 -8.41
N GLU A 17 0.92 -9.26 -7.24
CA GLU A 17 2.23 -8.61 -7.09
C GLU A 17 3.36 -9.60 -6.71
N LEU A 18 3.06 -10.90 -6.66
CA LEU A 18 4.02 -11.93 -6.29
C LEU A 18 4.93 -12.34 -7.45
N THR A 19 6.15 -12.73 -7.09
CA THR A 19 7.03 -13.47 -8.01
C THR A 19 6.54 -14.91 -8.18
N ALA A 20 6.97 -15.58 -9.27
CA ALA A 20 6.59 -16.97 -9.54
C ALA A 20 7.03 -17.98 -8.46
N GLU A 21 8.02 -17.64 -7.64
CA GLU A 21 8.44 -18.47 -6.52
C GLU A 21 7.52 -18.28 -5.30
N GLU A 22 7.17 -17.04 -5.00
CA GLU A 22 6.25 -16.70 -3.92
C GLU A 22 4.83 -17.20 -4.22
N GLU A 23 4.40 -17.13 -5.48
CA GLU A 23 3.11 -17.65 -5.93
C GLU A 23 2.99 -19.16 -5.66
N ARG A 24 4.00 -19.95 -6.07
CA ARG A 24 4.05 -21.40 -5.77
C ARG A 24 4.01 -21.68 -4.28
N ARG A 25 4.67 -20.85 -3.46
CA ARG A 25 4.65 -20.99 -1.99
C ARG A 25 3.24 -20.74 -1.44
N VAL A 26 2.54 -19.74 -1.93
CA VAL A 26 1.15 -19.47 -1.53
C VAL A 26 0.23 -20.60 -1.96
N GLU A 27 0.36 -21.09 -3.19
CA GLU A 27 -0.44 -22.22 -3.67
C GLU A 27 -0.22 -23.48 -2.83
N GLN A 28 1.02 -23.77 -2.46
CA GLN A 28 1.33 -24.88 -1.56
C GLN A 28 0.68 -24.70 -0.19
N LEU A 29 0.78 -23.49 0.41
CA LEU A 29 0.14 -23.19 1.69
C LEU A 29 -1.38 -23.32 1.62
N LEU A 30 -2.01 -22.90 0.52
CA LEU A 30 -3.45 -23.05 0.29
C LEU A 30 -3.86 -24.52 0.14
N ALA A 31 -3.00 -25.36 -0.47
CA ALA A 31 -3.25 -26.78 -0.63
C ALA A 31 -3.13 -27.54 0.71
N GLU A 32 -2.15 -27.17 1.53
CA GLU A 32 -1.78 -27.90 2.75
C GLU A 32 -2.53 -27.42 4.01
N SER A 33 -3.07 -26.20 4.02
CA SER A 33 -3.64 -25.58 5.23
C SER A 33 -5.08 -25.08 5.03
N ASP A 34 -5.99 -25.58 5.87
CA ASP A 34 -7.37 -25.06 5.95
C ASP A 34 -7.41 -23.61 6.44
N SER A 35 -6.53 -23.23 7.37
CA SER A 35 -6.49 -21.85 7.90
C SER A 35 -5.99 -20.84 6.87
N ALA A 36 -5.09 -21.26 5.96
CA ALA A 36 -4.66 -20.43 4.84
C ALA A 36 -5.81 -20.17 3.85
N ARG A 37 -6.61 -21.20 3.55
CA ARG A 37 -7.81 -21.07 2.72
C ARG A 37 -8.83 -20.13 3.37
N GLN A 38 -9.09 -20.29 4.66
CA GLN A 38 -9.99 -19.40 5.40
C GLN A 38 -9.53 -17.94 5.34
N LEU A 39 -8.23 -17.67 5.56
CA LEU A 39 -7.69 -16.32 5.47
C LEU A 39 -7.84 -15.73 4.06
N MET A 40 -7.60 -16.52 3.01
CA MET A 40 -7.77 -16.08 1.63
C MET A 40 -9.24 -15.73 1.32
N ASP A 41 -10.18 -16.53 1.83
CA ASP A 41 -11.61 -16.26 1.67
C ASP A 41 -12.05 -15.01 2.43
N GLU A 42 -11.54 -14.80 3.66
CA GLU A 42 -11.72 -13.56 4.42
C GLU A 42 -11.25 -12.33 3.61
N LEU A 43 -10.04 -12.38 3.05
CA LEU A 43 -9.46 -11.28 2.25
C LEU A 43 -10.25 -11.01 0.97
N ARG A 44 -10.66 -12.07 0.26
CA ARG A 44 -11.51 -11.94 -0.95
C ARG A 44 -12.86 -11.31 -0.62
N SER A 45 -13.49 -11.74 0.47
CA SER A 45 -14.78 -11.18 0.91
C SER A 45 -14.67 -9.69 1.23
N LEU A 46 -13.60 -9.28 1.92
CA LEU A 46 -13.34 -7.88 2.24
C LEU A 46 -13.09 -7.06 0.98
N SER A 47 -12.28 -7.57 0.05
CA SER A 47 -12.00 -6.91 -1.23
C SER A 47 -13.28 -6.72 -2.05
N ALA A 48 -14.15 -7.73 -2.10
CA ALA A 48 -15.45 -7.62 -2.79
C ALA A 48 -16.34 -6.53 -2.18
N VAL A 49 -16.37 -6.39 -0.86
CA VAL A 49 -17.09 -5.30 -0.18
C VAL A 49 -16.52 -3.94 -0.58
N LEU A 50 -15.19 -3.78 -0.57
CA LEU A 50 -14.55 -2.52 -0.98
C LEU A 50 -14.81 -2.19 -2.46
N GLN A 51 -14.80 -3.20 -3.34
CA GLN A 51 -15.10 -3.05 -4.75
C GLN A 51 -16.57 -2.73 -5.03
N SER A 52 -17.47 -3.10 -4.12
CA SER A 52 -18.91 -2.79 -4.21
C SER A 52 -19.25 -1.33 -3.90
N LEU A 53 -18.29 -0.56 -3.37
CA LEU A 53 -18.51 0.85 -3.06
C LEU A 53 -18.81 1.66 -4.33
N PRO A 54 -19.70 2.67 -4.26
CA PRO A 54 -20.01 3.51 -5.40
C PRO A 54 -18.75 4.15 -6.00
N ARG A 55 -18.60 4.04 -7.33
CA ARG A 55 -17.54 4.73 -8.06
C ARG A 55 -18.00 6.14 -8.38
N GLU A 56 -17.50 7.11 -7.61
CA GLU A 56 -17.67 8.52 -7.92
C GLU A 56 -16.86 8.89 -9.16
N GLN A 57 -17.49 9.59 -10.11
CA GLN A 57 -16.81 10.08 -11.29
C GLN A 57 -16.07 11.38 -10.97
N ALA A 58 -14.82 11.47 -11.40
CA ALA A 58 -14.08 12.71 -11.30
C ALA A 58 -14.78 13.81 -12.14
N PRO A 59 -14.85 15.06 -11.67
CA PRO A 59 -15.34 16.17 -12.49
C PRO A 59 -14.52 16.30 -13.78
N VAL A 60 -15.16 16.74 -14.86
CA VAL A 60 -14.56 16.82 -16.22
C VAL A 60 -13.24 17.60 -16.23
N ASP A 61 -13.10 18.61 -15.37
CA ASP A 61 -11.93 19.49 -15.27
C ASP A 61 -10.92 19.06 -14.18
N PHE A 62 -11.08 17.88 -13.56
CA PHE A 62 -10.21 17.41 -12.49
C PHE A 62 -8.75 17.33 -12.92
N GLY A 63 -8.47 16.79 -14.12
CA GLY A 63 -7.11 16.72 -14.67
C GLY A 63 -6.46 18.10 -14.78
N ASP A 64 -7.18 19.06 -15.34
CA ASP A 64 -6.67 20.43 -15.51
C ASP A 64 -6.43 21.12 -14.16
N ARG A 65 -7.30 20.90 -13.17
CA ARG A 65 -7.07 21.41 -11.81
C ARG A 65 -5.81 20.84 -11.19
N VAL A 66 -5.60 19.53 -11.31
CA VAL A 66 -4.39 18.86 -10.80
C VAL A 66 -3.13 19.40 -11.47
N LEU A 67 -3.14 19.57 -12.80
CA LEU A 67 -2.00 20.11 -13.54
C LEU A 67 -1.68 21.56 -13.16
N ARG A 68 -2.71 22.40 -12.95
CA ARG A 68 -2.51 23.78 -12.46
C ARG A 68 -1.90 23.79 -11.06
N GLU A 69 -2.38 22.94 -10.16
CA GLU A 69 -1.87 22.83 -8.80
C GLU A 69 -0.41 22.36 -8.77
N ILE A 70 -0.05 21.35 -9.57
CA ILE A 70 1.34 20.89 -9.69
C ILE A 70 2.25 22.03 -10.18
N ARG A 71 1.81 22.78 -11.20
CA ARG A 71 2.57 23.92 -11.72
C ARG A 71 2.78 25.00 -10.67
N HIS A 72 1.74 25.32 -9.89
CA HIS A 72 1.85 26.31 -8.81
C HIS A 72 2.90 25.90 -7.78
N ARG A 73 2.91 24.62 -7.36
CA ARG A 73 3.89 24.12 -6.39
C ARG A 73 5.32 24.14 -6.91
N VAL A 74 5.54 23.78 -8.18
CA VAL A 74 6.87 23.83 -8.79
C VAL A 74 7.39 25.27 -8.85
N LEU A 75 6.51 26.23 -9.18
CA LEU A 75 6.87 27.65 -9.21
C LEU A 75 7.12 28.21 -7.81
N ASP A 76 6.32 27.83 -6.82
CA ASP A 76 6.51 28.23 -5.42
C ASP A 76 7.83 27.68 -4.85
N ASP A 77 8.13 26.39 -5.08
CA ASP A 77 9.37 25.73 -4.63
C ASP A 77 10.61 26.31 -5.33
N SER A 78 10.47 26.76 -6.58
CA SER A 78 11.53 27.48 -7.30
C SER A 78 11.74 28.92 -6.79
N SER A 79 10.73 29.50 -6.13
CA SER A 79 10.77 30.87 -5.59
C SER A 79 11.22 30.93 -4.12
N LEU A 80 11.13 29.81 -3.38
CA LEU A 80 11.68 29.62 -2.05
C LEU A 80 13.03 28.92 -2.17
N GLY A 81 14.10 29.69 -2.39
CA GLY A 81 15.45 29.16 -2.46
C GLY A 81 15.79 28.19 -1.30
N THR A 82 16.35 27.05 -1.69
CA THR A 82 17.10 26.09 -0.85
C THR A 82 16.31 25.38 0.25
N VAL A 83 15.56 24.34 -0.14
CA VAL A 83 15.55 23.11 0.66
C VAL A 83 16.38 22.10 -0.13
N GLU A 84 17.50 21.68 0.46
CA GLU A 84 18.37 20.65 -0.11
C GLU A 84 17.54 19.41 -0.49
N GLY A 85 17.33 19.23 -1.80
CA GLY A 85 16.90 17.94 -2.33
C GLY A 85 17.94 16.87 -1.98
N PRO A 86 17.59 15.56 -2.03
CA PRO A 86 18.55 14.49 -1.81
C PRO A 86 19.79 14.73 -2.68
N GLN A 87 20.92 14.99 -2.03
CA GLN A 87 22.15 15.40 -2.69
C GLN A 87 22.52 14.35 -3.75
N PRO A 88 22.75 14.74 -5.02
CA PRO A 88 23.34 13.85 -6.00
C PRO A 88 24.70 13.47 -5.43
N ARG A 89 24.85 12.20 -5.06
CA ARG A 89 26.13 11.63 -4.67
C ARG A 89 27.10 11.95 -5.80
N ALA A 90 28.11 12.76 -5.49
CA ALA A 90 29.07 13.24 -6.46
C ALA A 90 29.52 12.07 -7.34
N ALA A 91 29.37 12.25 -8.64
CA ALA A 91 29.96 11.40 -9.65
C ALA A 91 31.47 11.47 -9.43
N ASP A 92 32.01 10.46 -8.76
CA ASP A 92 33.40 10.11 -8.87
C ASP A 92 33.46 8.64 -9.30
N GLU A 93 34.22 8.45 -10.38
CA GLU A 93 34.70 7.21 -10.98
C GLU A 93 33.77 6.36 -11.86
N SER A 94 34.15 6.38 -13.15
CA SER A 94 34.01 5.33 -14.19
C SER A 94 32.61 4.94 -14.66
N ILE A 95 32.31 5.40 -15.88
CA ILE A 95 31.31 4.83 -16.78
C ILE A 95 31.89 3.51 -17.29
N ASP A 96 31.60 2.40 -16.61
CA ASP A 96 31.79 1.05 -17.14
C ASP A 96 30.58 0.19 -16.73
N ASP A 97 29.89 -0.31 -17.76
CA ASP A 97 29.04 -1.48 -17.87
C ASP A 97 27.93 -1.82 -16.84
N GLU A 98 26.76 -2.17 -17.39
CA GLU A 98 25.63 -2.89 -16.78
C GLU A 98 25.22 -2.53 -15.33
N THR A 99 24.35 -1.54 -15.18
CA THR A 99 23.46 -1.48 -14.00
C THR A 99 22.03 -1.84 -14.42
N PRO A 100 21.55 -3.06 -14.07
CA PRO A 100 20.13 -3.36 -14.20
C PRO A 100 19.34 -2.33 -13.38
N LEU A 101 18.32 -1.74 -14.00
CA LEU A 101 17.36 -0.88 -13.30
C LEU A 101 16.93 -1.60 -12.00
N PRO A 102 16.96 -0.94 -10.84
CA PRO A 102 16.53 -1.57 -9.61
C PRO A 102 15.08 -2.07 -9.81
N PRO A 103 14.77 -3.33 -9.48
CA PRO A 103 13.40 -3.81 -9.57
C PRO A 103 12.52 -2.88 -8.75
N ILE A 104 11.42 -2.41 -9.34
CA ILE A 104 10.43 -1.56 -8.68
C ILE A 104 9.97 -2.32 -7.44
N THR A 105 10.53 -1.95 -6.30
CA THR A 105 10.33 -2.66 -5.04
C THR A 105 9.22 -1.95 -4.29
N PHE A 106 8.11 -2.66 -4.04
CA PHE A 106 6.91 -2.16 -3.36
C PHE A 106 7.17 -1.49 -2.00
N LYS A 107 8.33 -1.76 -1.37
CA LYS A 107 8.81 -1.04 -0.18
C LYS A 107 8.90 0.49 -0.36
N ALA A 108 9.17 0.96 -1.57
CA ALA A 108 9.21 2.40 -1.89
C ALA A 108 7.80 3.03 -1.91
N VAL A 109 6.77 2.26 -2.29
CA VAL A 109 5.37 2.70 -2.31
C VAL A 109 4.81 2.72 -0.88
N LEU A 110 5.17 1.74 -0.05
CA LEU A 110 4.66 1.61 1.33
C LEU A 110 5.06 2.79 2.24
N ARG A 111 6.23 3.43 2.00
CA ARG A 111 6.65 4.63 2.76
C ARG A 111 5.75 5.85 2.49
N ARG A 112 5.02 5.87 1.38
CA ARG A 112 4.17 7.02 0.98
C ARG A 112 2.81 7.03 1.68
N VAL A 113 2.37 5.90 2.24
CA VAL A 113 1.07 5.75 2.92
C VAL A 113 1.15 6.09 4.41
N ALA A 114 2.34 6.17 4.99
CA ALA A 114 2.57 6.54 6.39
C ALA A 114 2.55 8.08 6.63
N ARG A 115 1.49 8.78 6.19
CA ARG A 115 1.23 10.18 6.61
C ARG A 115 0.11 10.25 7.67
N PRO A 116 0.24 11.12 8.69
CA PRO A 116 -0.43 11.04 10.00
C PRO A 116 -1.94 11.34 10.03
N ARG A 117 -2.64 11.36 8.89
CA ARG A 117 -4.06 11.76 8.81
C ARG A 117 -5.08 10.62 8.91
N ASN A 118 -4.64 9.37 8.98
CA ASN A 118 -5.52 8.20 9.03
C ASN A 118 -5.79 7.69 10.47
N LEU A 119 -5.22 8.36 11.49
CA LEU A 119 -5.34 8.01 12.91
C LEU A 119 -6.75 8.17 13.51
N ILE A 120 -7.68 8.83 12.80
CA ILE A 120 -9.05 9.06 13.31
C ILE A 120 -9.87 7.75 13.37
N TRP A 121 -9.55 6.75 12.54
CA TRP A 121 -10.27 5.47 12.52
C TRP A 121 -9.90 4.50 13.65
N ALA A 122 -8.83 4.77 14.40
CA ALA A 122 -8.42 3.92 15.54
C ALA A 122 -9.41 3.99 16.72
N ILE A 123 -10.18 5.08 16.87
CA ILE A 123 -11.15 5.24 17.97
C ILE A 123 -12.42 4.41 17.71
N VAL A 124 -12.88 4.32 16.46
CA VAL A 124 -14.11 3.58 16.11
C VAL A 124 -13.92 2.07 16.31
N ALA A 125 -12.75 1.52 15.98
CA ALA A 125 -12.44 0.11 16.18
C ALA A 125 -12.44 -0.32 17.67
N ALA A 126 -12.00 0.56 18.58
CA ALA A 126 -12.02 0.28 20.02
C ALA A 126 -13.46 0.13 20.56
N SER A 127 -14.41 0.92 20.04
CA SER A 127 -15.83 0.84 20.42
C SER A 127 -16.48 -0.49 20.03
N VAL A 128 -16.16 -1.04 18.85
CA VAL A 128 -16.74 -2.31 18.38
C VAL A 128 -16.23 -3.50 19.20
N ALA A 129 -14.95 -3.50 19.58
CA ALA A 129 -14.37 -4.56 20.41
C ALA A 129 -14.98 -4.61 21.82
N MET A 130 -15.31 -3.44 22.40
CA MET A 130 -15.89 -3.37 23.76
C MET A 130 -17.32 -3.92 23.82
N VAL A 131 -18.12 -3.73 22.77
CA VAL A 131 -19.50 -4.26 22.69
C VAL A 131 -19.50 -5.79 22.51
N PHE A 132 -18.57 -6.34 21.73
CA PHE A 132 -18.42 -7.79 21.59
C PHE A 132 -17.91 -8.47 22.86
N TYR A 133 -17.00 -7.82 23.61
CA TYR A 133 -16.49 -8.36 24.86
C TYR A 133 -17.55 -8.38 25.99
N MET A 134 -18.53 -7.49 25.95
CA MET A 134 -19.60 -7.42 26.96
C MET A 134 -20.76 -8.39 26.69
N ALA A 135 -20.92 -8.84 25.45
CA ALA A 135 -21.93 -9.81 25.03
C ALA A 135 -21.52 -11.28 25.27
N ASP A 136 -20.21 -11.54 25.46
CA ASP A 136 -19.66 -12.89 25.66
C ASP A 136 -19.55 -13.28 27.16
N VAL A 137 -19.95 -12.38 28.08
CA VAL A 137 -19.79 -12.52 29.54
C VAL A 137 -21.12 -12.74 30.29
N ASN A 138 -22.21 -13.09 29.59
CA ASN A 138 -23.50 -13.45 30.20
C ASN A 138 -24.14 -14.67 29.55
#